data_AF-A0A5Q3S494-F1
#
_entry.id   AF-A0A5Q3S494-F1
#
_cell.length_a   1.000
_cell.length_b   1.000
_cell.length_c   1.000
_cell.angle_alpha   90.00
_cell.angle_beta   90.00
_cell.angle_gamma   90.00
#
_symmetry.space_group_name_H-M   'P 1'
#
loop_
_entity.id
_entity.type
_entity.pdbx_description
1 polymer ?
#
loop_
_entity_poly.entity_id
_entity_poly.type
_entity_poly.pdbx_seq_one_letter_code
_entity_poly.pdbx_strand_id
1 'polypeptide(L)'
;MVTRHKVSEAEIHEAFASRDGGILEDTRAENRTIPPTLWFIAETFKGRLLKIVFIQDGENTIIKTAYEPNREEIRIYDKYKD
;
A
#
# COMPACT_ATOMS: atom_id res chain seq x y z
N MET A 1 10.46 -8.16 -14.19
CA MET A 1 9.55 -7.00 -14.32
C MET A 1 10.24 -5.80 -13.67
N VAL A 2 10.29 -4.66 -14.35
CA VAL A 2 10.92 -3.45 -13.82
C VAL A 2 9.85 -2.68 -13.05
N THR A 3 9.89 -2.77 -11.73
CA THR A 3 9.01 -2.00 -10.86
C THR A 3 9.45 -0.54 -10.88
N ARG A 4 8.54 0.33 -11.34
CA ARG A 4 8.63 1.76 -11.03
C ARG A 4 8.88 1.89 -9.52
N HIS A 5 9.81 2.76 -9.12
CA HIS A 5 10.20 2.99 -7.72
C HIS A 5 11.18 2.02 -7.04
N LYS A 6 11.82 1.08 -7.76
CA LYS A 6 12.85 0.17 -7.19
C LYS A 6 12.32 -0.65 -5.99
N VAL A 7 11.06 -1.07 -6.04
CA VAL A 7 10.45 -1.95 -5.04
C VAL A 7 10.31 -3.35 -5.64
N SER A 8 10.87 -4.37 -5.01
CA SER A 8 10.77 -5.75 -5.50
C SER A 8 9.43 -6.41 -5.11
N GLU A 9 9.02 -7.46 -5.84
CA GLU A 9 7.85 -8.27 -5.45
C GLU A 9 8.03 -8.89 -4.06
N ALA A 10 9.25 -9.32 -3.72
CA ALA A 10 9.57 -9.84 -2.39
C ALA A 10 9.25 -8.83 -1.28
N GLU A 11 9.63 -7.56 -1.46
CA GLU A 11 9.31 -6.49 -0.50
C GLU A 11 7.81 -6.20 -0.40
N ILE A 12 7.06 -6.40 -1.49
CA ILE A 12 5.59 -6.28 -1.46
C ILE A 12 4.99 -7.42 -0.64
N HIS A 13 5.39 -8.67 -0.90
CA HIS A 13 4.93 -9.84 -0.14
C HIS A 13 5.27 -9.71 1.35
N GLU A 14 6.48 -9.25 1.64
CA GLU A 14 6.95 -8.95 2.98
C GLU A 14 6.08 -7.89 3.66
N ALA A 15 5.78 -6.77 2.98
CA ALA A 15 4.90 -5.73 3.49
C ALA A 15 3.48 -6.26 3.79
N PHE A 16 2.94 -7.18 2.98
CA PHE A 16 1.66 -7.84 3.30
C PHE A 16 1.75 -8.73 4.54
N ALA A 17 2.88 -9.44 4.72
CA ALA A 17 3.09 -10.33 5.85
C ALA A 17 3.41 -9.59 7.16
N SER A 18 4.09 -8.45 7.08
CA SER A 18 4.47 -7.60 8.22
C SER A 18 3.45 -6.50 8.52
N ARG A 19 2.31 -6.48 7.82
CA ARG A 19 1.28 -5.45 7.99
C ARG A 19 0.67 -5.50 9.39
N ASP A 20 0.98 -4.48 10.18
CA ASP A 20 0.45 -4.29 11.54
C ASP A 20 -0.80 -3.38 11.56
N GLY A 21 -0.96 -2.50 10.57
CA GLY A 21 -2.08 -1.57 10.46
C GLY A 21 -3.22 -2.04 9.54
N GLY A 22 -4.37 -1.39 9.65
CA GLY A 22 -5.54 -1.56 8.79
C GLY A 22 -5.30 -1.18 7.32
N ILE A 23 -6.25 -1.55 6.47
CA ILE A 23 -6.28 -1.13 5.07
C ILE A 23 -7.17 0.10 4.95
N LEU A 24 -6.68 1.13 4.28
CA LEU A 24 -7.45 2.35 3.99
C LEU A 24 -7.96 2.35 2.55
N GLU A 25 -9.15 2.90 2.35
CA GLU A 25 -9.70 3.17 1.03
C GLU A 25 -9.27 4.57 0.56
N ASP A 26 -8.87 4.71 -0.71
CA ASP A 26 -8.69 6.02 -1.33
C ASP A 26 -10.06 6.58 -1.76
N THR A 27 -10.65 7.41 -0.89
CA THR A 27 -11.97 8.01 -1.12
C THR A 27 -11.93 9.33 -1.89
N ARG A 28 -10.76 9.77 -2.37
CA ARG A 28 -10.63 11.02 -3.13
C ARG A 28 -11.40 10.90 -4.43
N ALA A 29 -12.21 11.90 -4.77
CA ALA A 29 -13.12 11.84 -5.92
C ALA A 29 -12.39 11.54 -7.24
N GLU A 30 -11.17 12.04 -7.41
CA GLU A 30 -10.31 11.81 -8.57
C GLU A 30 -9.75 10.38 -8.68
N ASN A 31 -9.65 9.65 -7.57
CA ASN A 31 -9.06 8.32 -7.48
C ASN A 31 -10.07 7.20 -7.23
N ARG A 32 -11.36 7.54 -7.13
CA ARG A 32 -12.43 6.58 -6.87
C ARG A 32 -12.58 5.61 -8.04
N THR A 33 -12.24 4.35 -7.82
CA THR A 33 -12.36 3.24 -8.78
C THR A 33 -13.40 2.21 -8.33
N ILE A 34 -13.87 1.37 -9.26
CA ILE A 34 -14.65 0.16 -8.95
C ILE A 34 -13.89 -1.02 -9.56
N PRO A 35 -13.34 -1.95 -8.74
CA PRO A 35 -13.36 -2.00 -7.27
C PRO A 35 -12.53 -0.87 -6.62
N PRO A 36 -12.72 -0.58 -5.32
CA PRO A 36 -12.06 0.53 -4.64
C PRO A 36 -10.54 0.39 -4.65
N THR A 37 -9.84 1.52 -4.74
CA THR A 37 -8.40 1.55 -4.57
C THR A 37 -8.09 1.51 -3.07
N LEU A 38 -7.39 0.46 -2.65
CA LEU A 38 -7.00 0.22 -1.28
C LEU A 38 -5.51 0.51 -1.11
N TRP A 39 -5.12 0.90 0.09
CA TRP A 39 -3.73 1.11 0.41
C TRP A 39 -3.43 0.90 1.88
N PHE A 40 -2.18 0.56 2.16
CA PHE A 40 -1.64 0.48 3.52
C PHE A 40 -0.16 0.88 3.51
N ILE A 41 0.38 1.10 4.70
CA ILE A 41 1.82 1.29 4.91
C ILE A 41 2.33 0.20 5.84
N ALA A 42 3.46 -0.42 5.49
CA ALA A 42 4.14 -1.39 6.32
C ALA A 42 5.66 -1.21 6.24
N GLU A 43 6.35 -1.67 7.28
CA GLU A 43 7.81 -1.71 7.33
C GLU A 43 8.32 -3.07 6.82
N THR A 44 9.35 -3.06 5.98
CA THR A 44 10.08 -4.27 5.59
C THR A 44 11.10 -4.64 6.68
N PHE A 45 11.50 -5.90 6.78
CA PHE A 45 12.64 -6.43 7.55
C PHE A 45 13.94 -5.64 7.36
N LYS A 46 14.12 -4.94 6.23
CA LYS A 46 15.28 -4.06 5.99
C LYS A 46 15.10 -2.65 6.55
N GLY A 47 14.00 -2.38 7.26
CA GLY A 47 13.68 -1.08 7.86
C GLY A 47 13.15 -0.04 6.87
N ARG A 48 12.65 -0.47 5.69
CA ARG A 48 12.07 0.46 4.71
C ARG A 48 10.56 0.54 4.91
N LEU A 49 10.04 1.76 5.00
CA LEU A 49 8.59 1.98 5.01
C LEU A 49 8.07 1.99 3.56
N LEU A 50 7.09 1.15 3.25
CA LEU A 50 6.48 1.07 1.93
C LEU A 50 4.98 1.31 2.02
N LYS A 51 4.49 2.19 1.15
CA LYS A 51 3.08 2.31 0.82
C LYS A 51 2.76 1.37 -0.33
N ILE A 52 1.81 0.48 -0.10
CA ILE A 52 1.30 -0.46 -1.10
C ILE A 52 -0.09 0.02 -1.51
N VAL A 53 -0.30 0.21 -2.82
CA VAL A 53 -1.59 0.60 -3.39
C VAL A 53 -2.07 -0.51 -4.32
N PHE A 54 -3.28 -1.01 -4.08
CA PHE A 54 -3.80 -2.19 -4.74
C PHE A 54 -5.32 -2.12 -4.92
N ILE A 55 -5.86 -3.07 -5.68
CA ILE A 55 -7.29 -3.31 -5.84
C ILE A 55 -7.56 -4.76 -5.47
N GLN A 56 -8.66 -5.01 -4.76
CA GLN A 56 -9.16 -6.35 -4.49
C GLN A 56 -10.24 -6.68 -5.53
N ASP A 57 -10.00 -7.68 -6.38
CA ASP A 57 -10.94 -8.18 -7.37
C ASP A 57 -11.26 -9.66 -7.07
N GLY A 58 -12.30 -9.89 -6.27
CA GLY A 58 -12.58 -11.21 -5.70
C GLY A 58 -11.43 -11.68 -4.81
N GLU A 59 -10.86 -12.84 -5.10
CA GLU A 59 -9.68 -13.38 -4.40
C GLU A 59 -8.35 -12.82 -4.94
N ASN A 60 -8.39 -12.04 -6.03
CA ASN A 60 -7.19 -11.50 -6.65
C ASN A 60 -6.80 -10.16 -6.04
N THR A 61 -5.54 -10.05 -5.63
CA THR A 61 -4.91 -8.80 -5.22
C THR A 61 -4.09 -8.23 -6.38
N ILE A 62 -4.51 -7.10 -6.93
CA ILE A 62 -3.84 -6.45 -8.06
C ILE A 62 -3.07 -5.24 -7.55
N ILE A 63 -1.74 -5.29 -7.61
CA ILE A 63 -0.88 -4.17 -7.19
C ILE A 63 -0.90 -3.08 -8.27
N LYS A 64 -1.32 -1.86 -7.90
CA LYS A 64 -1.24 -0.68 -8.77
C LYS A 64 0.15 -0.06 -8.72
N THR A 65 0.68 0.13 -7.52
CA THR A 65 1.99 0.74 -7.29
C THR A 65 2.47 0.49 -5.86
N ALA A 66 3.78 0.54 -5.65
CA ALA A 66 4.42 0.48 -4.35
C ALA A 66 5.61 1.45 -4.31
N TYR A 67 5.75 2.21 -3.23
CA TYR A 67 6.81 3.22 -3.07
C TYR A 67 6.99 3.63 -1.61
N GLU A 68 8.06 4.35 -1.30
CA GLU A 68 8.28 4.94 0.02
C GLU A 68 7.29 6.11 0.25
N PRO A 69 6.45 6.07 1.30
CA PRO A 69 5.46 7.10 1.55
C PRO A 69 6.11 8.43 1.95
N ASN A 70 5.42 9.53 1.66
CA ASN A 70 5.78 10.83 2.18
C ASN A 70 5.22 11.06 3.61
N ARG A 71 5.65 12.15 4.25
CA ARG A 71 5.26 12.49 5.63
C ARG A 71 3.75 12.64 5.83
N GLU A 72 3.03 13.18 4.85
CA GLU A 72 1.58 13.34 4.95
C GLU A 72 0.86 11.99 4.85
N GLU A 73 1.33 11.09 3.99
CA GLU A 73 0.77 9.75 3.88
C GLU A 73 0.97 8.93 5.16
N ILE A 74 2.15 9.03 5.76
CA ILE A 74 2.43 8.43 7.07
C ILE A 74 1.48 8.99 8.13
N ARG A 75 1.36 10.33 8.22
CA ARG A 75 0.48 11.00 9.18
C ARG A 75 -0.99 10.61 9.01
N ILE A 76 -1.46 10.47 7.77
CA ILE A 76 -2.82 10.02 7.47
C ILE A 76 -2.99 8.56 7.91
N TYR A 77 -2.04 7.70 7.56
CA TYR A 77 -2.11 6.29 7.88
C TYR A 77 -2.12 6.05 9.39
N ASP A 78 -1.18 6.66 10.13
CA ASP A 78 -1.13 6.55 11.59
C ASP A 78 -2.40 7.06 12.28
N LYS A 79 -3.13 7.99 11.66
CA LYS A 79 -4.39 8.51 12.21
C LYS A 79 -5.58 7.57 12.00
N TYR A 80 -5.58 6.77 10.94
CA TYR A 80 -6.77 6.02 10.49
C TYR A 80 -6.56 4.50 10.36
N LYS A 81 -5.35 3.98 10.61
CA LYS A 81 -5.02 2.55 10.47
C LYS A 81 -5.65 1.66 11.54
N ASP A 82 -6.18 2.24 12.62
CA ASP A 82 -6.87 1.58 13.73
C ASP A 82 -8.39 1.77 13.62
#